data_AF-A0A944FPJ1-F1
#
_entry.id   AF-A0A944FPJ1-F1
#
_cell.length_a   1.000
_cell.length_b   1.000
_cell.length_c   1.000
_cell.angle_alpha   90.00
_cell.angle_beta   90.00
_cell.angle_gamma   90.00
#
_symmetry.space_group_name_H-M   'P 1'
#
loop_
_entity.id
_entity.type
_entity.pdbx_description
1 polymer ?
#
loop_
_entity_poly.entity_id
_entity_poly.type
_entity_poly.pdbx_seq_one_letter_code
_entity_poly.pdbx_strand_id
1 'polypeptide(L)'
;MLTKEDINAIERRGSSEERVRKQIERFKTGFPWLDIVAPATPERGIEVLEDDEIEDIMDYVGQTQIDSKCKFVPASGAASRMFKDIFAGQAALSSGEDVPSDSAAARLAASIEKFAFYTEELFGNPEDNREYRLKVVDTVLNKEGLGYGSKPKGVIRFHKYSDGEARTAFAEHLVEGQDYMRNEDGSVNLVVTISPEHRSLFEAALAEVKDAYENKYGVKYNIEFTYQNEATDTVAVDPENKPFRKDDGSLLFRPAGHGALIHNLNDVKSELVSIKNIDNVANERLLPITAKFKKVLMGRCLQLRDTIFGFLTELDMLTGEGLNPAPFGLNLPGYAPLNEDRYATSQVQILCNEIEEFLRDELCIEMPEAKDCKHRVENLRKKLDRPIRVCGMVKNLGEPGGGPFIIREKDGSTSLQILESVQIDKNNPSALEALNSATHFNPVDLVCCLRNYKGEKFNLLDYVDDNAGFISSKSYQGRELKALELPGLWNGSMSDWNTLFVEVPVETFNPVKVVLDLLKEAHQN
;
A
#
# COMPACT_ATOMS: atom_id res chain seq x y z
N MET A 1 17.40 14.64 -28.23
CA MET A 1 16.14 15.41 -28.21
C MET A 1 15.00 14.48 -28.58
N LEU A 2 13.79 14.73 -28.07
CA LEU A 2 12.58 14.02 -28.47
C LEU A 2 12.20 14.42 -29.90
N THR A 3 11.81 13.48 -30.74
CA THR A 3 11.30 13.73 -32.10
C THR A 3 9.79 14.01 -32.08
N LYS A 4 9.21 14.39 -33.24
CA LYS A 4 7.74 14.55 -33.34
C LYS A 4 7.02 13.22 -33.16
N GLU A 5 7.59 12.14 -33.66
CA GLU A 5 7.08 10.78 -33.49
C GLU A 5 7.09 10.38 -32.01
N ASP A 6 8.15 10.75 -31.28
CA ASP A 6 8.22 10.53 -29.83
C ASP A 6 7.09 11.29 -29.10
N ILE A 7 6.84 12.56 -29.43
CA ILE A 7 5.78 13.37 -28.82
C ILE A 7 4.40 12.76 -29.08
N ASN A 8 4.11 12.37 -30.33
CA ASN A 8 2.86 11.70 -30.66
C ASN A 8 2.69 10.37 -29.89
N ALA A 9 3.78 9.62 -29.69
CA ALA A 9 3.74 8.39 -28.90
C ALA A 9 3.49 8.66 -27.42
N ILE A 10 4.08 9.74 -26.86
CA ILE A 10 3.86 10.18 -25.48
C ILE A 10 2.39 10.56 -25.25
N GLU A 11 1.81 11.35 -26.15
CA GLU A 11 0.42 11.81 -26.07
C GLU A 11 -0.58 10.65 -26.19
N ARG A 12 -0.32 9.67 -27.07
CA ARG A 12 -1.16 8.46 -27.19
C ARG A 12 -1.18 7.61 -25.91
N ARG A 13 -0.15 7.72 -25.06
CA ARG A 13 -0.09 7.06 -23.75
C ARG A 13 -0.77 7.87 -22.64
N GLY A 14 -1.31 9.05 -22.94
CA GLY A 14 -1.90 9.95 -21.95
C GLY A 14 -0.88 10.74 -21.11
N SER A 15 0.38 10.81 -21.54
CA SER A 15 1.42 11.62 -20.91
C SER A 15 1.72 12.88 -21.74
N SER A 16 2.60 13.76 -21.27
CA SER A 16 2.94 15.01 -21.94
C SER A 16 4.45 15.16 -22.17
N GLU A 17 4.83 15.92 -23.20
CA GLU A 17 6.23 16.24 -23.48
C GLU A 17 6.91 16.87 -22.26
N GLU A 18 6.21 17.79 -21.59
CA GLU A 18 6.71 18.46 -20.39
C GLU A 18 7.01 17.46 -19.26
N ARG A 19 6.09 16.51 -19.02
CA ARG A 19 6.28 15.46 -18.00
C ARG A 19 7.49 14.60 -18.30
N VAL A 20 7.64 14.15 -19.54
CA VAL A 20 8.79 13.33 -19.96
C VAL A 20 10.10 14.12 -19.87
N ARG A 21 10.10 15.41 -20.20
CA ARG A 21 11.29 16.26 -20.01
C ARG A 21 11.66 16.42 -18.55
N LYS A 22 10.69 16.61 -17.65
CA LYS A 22 10.92 16.63 -16.20
C LYS A 22 11.49 15.30 -15.70
N GLN A 23 10.99 14.16 -16.19
CA GLN A 23 11.55 12.85 -15.89
C GLN A 23 13.03 12.74 -16.34
N ILE A 24 13.36 13.14 -17.56
CA ILE A 24 14.74 13.13 -18.06
C ILE A 24 15.65 14.00 -17.18
N GLU A 25 15.17 15.17 -16.74
CA GLU A 25 15.93 16.06 -15.87
C GLU A 25 16.12 15.48 -14.46
N ARG A 26 15.16 14.68 -13.96
CA ARG A 26 15.30 13.98 -12.68
C ARG A 26 16.42 12.96 -12.67
N PHE A 27 16.73 12.31 -13.80
CA PHE A 27 17.91 11.44 -13.88
C PHE A 27 19.25 12.18 -13.76
N LYS A 28 19.27 13.50 -14.02
CA LYS A 28 20.47 14.32 -13.85
C LYS A 28 20.57 14.91 -12.45
N THR A 29 19.45 15.39 -11.92
CA THR A 29 19.39 16.08 -10.62
C THR A 29 19.27 15.12 -9.44
N GLY A 30 18.82 13.89 -9.67
CA GLY A 30 18.51 12.93 -8.61
C GLY A 30 17.25 13.29 -7.84
N PHE A 31 17.04 12.59 -6.74
CA PHE A 31 16.02 12.89 -5.74
C PHE A 31 16.70 13.38 -4.47
N PRO A 32 16.13 14.37 -3.76
CA PRO A 32 16.65 14.80 -2.48
C PRO A 32 16.55 13.68 -1.45
N TRP A 33 17.53 13.62 -0.55
CA TRP A 33 17.44 12.75 0.62
C TRP A 33 16.39 13.30 1.60
N LEU A 34 15.68 12.40 2.26
CA LEU A 34 14.74 12.76 3.32
C LEU A 34 15.51 13.14 4.60
N ASP A 35 15.03 14.17 5.29
CA ASP A 35 15.60 14.63 6.56
C ASP A 35 15.03 13.77 7.71
N ILE A 36 15.73 12.70 8.05
CA ILE A 36 15.31 11.75 9.09
C ILE A 36 15.61 12.35 10.46
N VAL A 37 14.57 12.54 11.27
CA VAL A 37 14.68 13.02 12.66
C VAL A 37 14.98 11.86 13.60
N ALA A 38 14.23 10.76 13.48
CA ALA A 38 14.36 9.58 14.33
C ALA A 38 13.66 8.36 13.69
N PRO A 39 14.02 7.12 14.05
CA PRO A 39 13.13 5.97 13.81
C PRO A 39 11.84 6.13 14.63
N ALA A 40 10.72 5.63 14.12
CA ALA A 40 9.52 5.47 14.93
C ALA A 40 9.62 4.15 15.71
N THR A 41 9.35 4.20 17.01
CA THR A 41 9.47 3.07 17.94
C THR A 41 8.28 3.04 18.90
N PRO A 42 8.08 1.96 19.68
CA PRO A 42 7.07 1.94 20.74
C PRO A 42 7.16 3.10 21.73
N GLU A 43 8.35 3.65 21.95
CA GLU A 43 8.56 4.82 22.82
C GLU A 43 8.12 6.13 22.16
N ARG A 44 8.13 6.20 20.82
CA ARG A 44 7.71 7.39 20.06
C ARG A 44 7.31 7.03 18.63
N GLY A 45 6.03 7.20 18.31
CA GLY A 45 5.52 7.12 16.95
C GLY A 45 5.00 5.75 16.51
N ILE A 46 5.04 4.73 17.36
CA ILE A 46 4.29 3.48 17.19
C ILE A 46 3.45 3.25 18.45
N GLU A 47 2.14 3.20 18.28
CA GLU A 47 1.18 2.91 19.34
C GLU A 47 1.18 1.41 19.64
N VAL A 48 1.48 1.04 20.88
CA VAL A 48 1.35 -0.33 21.38
C VAL A 48 0.14 -0.35 22.28
N LEU A 49 -0.89 -1.08 21.85
CA LEU A 49 -2.17 -1.13 22.52
C LEU A 49 -2.23 -2.30 23.50
N GLU A 50 -2.73 -2.01 24.70
CA GLU A 50 -3.08 -3.01 25.70
C GLU A 50 -4.43 -3.68 25.37
N ASP A 51 -4.72 -4.81 26.02
CA ASP A 51 -5.92 -5.60 25.69
C ASP A 51 -7.24 -4.85 25.97
N ASP A 52 -7.29 -4.01 27.00
CA ASP A 52 -8.46 -3.17 27.33
C ASP A 52 -8.66 -2.06 26.30
N GLU A 53 -7.58 -1.40 25.86
CA GLU A 53 -7.65 -0.41 24.77
C GLU A 53 -8.14 -1.05 23.47
N ILE A 54 -7.66 -2.26 23.16
CA ILE A 54 -8.12 -3.03 21.99
C ILE A 54 -9.62 -3.33 22.07
N GLU A 55 -10.13 -3.72 23.24
CA GLU A 55 -11.56 -3.96 23.45
C GLU A 55 -12.37 -2.69 23.24
N ASP A 56 -11.96 -1.57 23.83
CA ASP A 56 -12.63 -0.27 23.68
C ASP A 56 -12.65 0.20 22.21
N ILE A 57 -11.55 0.03 21.48
CA ILE A 57 -11.45 0.36 20.05
C ILE A 57 -12.37 -0.54 19.22
N MET A 58 -12.44 -1.84 19.55
CA MET A 58 -13.34 -2.78 18.89
C MET A 58 -14.81 -2.46 19.11
N ASP A 59 -15.18 -2.03 20.31
CA ASP A 59 -16.53 -1.58 20.61
C ASP A 59 -16.85 -0.28 19.87
N TYR A 60 -15.90 0.65 19.82
CA TYR A 60 -16.06 1.92 19.09
C TYR A 60 -16.29 1.69 17.59
N VAL A 61 -15.48 0.86 16.91
CA VAL A 61 -15.70 0.55 15.48
C VAL A 61 -17.04 -0.16 15.22
N GLY A 62 -17.53 -0.96 16.16
CA GLY A 62 -18.83 -1.64 16.06
C GLY A 62 -20.03 -0.71 16.16
N GLN A 63 -19.88 0.45 16.81
CA GLN A 63 -20.93 1.45 17.03
C GLN A 63 -20.84 2.65 16.08
N THR A 64 -19.69 2.82 15.42
CA THR A 64 -19.41 3.97 14.56
C THR A 64 -20.08 3.80 13.20
N GLN A 65 -20.82 4.82 12.78
CA GLN A 65 -21.38 4.88 11.44
C GLN A 65 -20.29 5.13 10.40
N ILE A 66 -20.32 4.38 9.31
CA ILE A 66 -19.38 4.47 8.19
C ILE A 66 -20.20 4.48 6.90
N ASP A 67 -20.09 5.52 6.08
CA ASP A 67 -20.88 5.70 4.84
C ASP A 67 -20.70 4.50 3.91
N SER A 68 -19.44 4.14 3.62
CA SER A 68 -19.14 2.90 2.92
C SER A 68 -17.70 2.43 3.12
N LYS A 69 -17.52 1.12 3.02
CA LYS A 69 -16.26 0.39 3.17
C LYS A 69 -15.86 -0.28 1.85
N CYS A 70 -14.55 -0.28 1.59
CA CYS A 70 -13.96 -0.99 0.45
C CYS A 70 -12.61 -1.62 0.81
N LYS A 71 -12.35 -2.84 0.35
CA LYS A 71 -11.03 -3.44 0.41
C LYS A 71 -10.29 -3.21 -0.91
N PHE A 72 -9.12 -2.58 -0.85
CA PHE A 72 -8.26 -2.32 -2.00
C PHE A 72 -7.08 -3.29 -2.01
N VAL A 73 -6.95 -4.08 -3.07
CA VAL A 73 -5.98 -5.18 -3.17
C VAL A 73 -5.07 -4.97 -4.37
N PRO A 74 -3.81 -4.51 -4.16
CA PRO A 74 -2.80 -4.49 -5.21
C PRO A 74 -2.41 -5.91 -5.63
N ALA A 75 -2.64 -6.26 -6.91
CA ALA A 75 -2.50 -7.61 -7.44
C ALA A 75 -1.85 -7.69 -8.84
N SER A 76 -1.24 -6.61 -9.33
CA SER A 76 -0.64 -6.55 -10.67
C SER A 76 0.69 -7.31 -10.82
N GLY A 77 1.26 -7.83 -9.73
CA GLY A 77 2.49 -8.60 -9.76
C GLY A 77 2.33 -9.99 -10.38
N ALA A 78 3.11 -10.29 -11.42
CA ALA A 78 3.24 -11.64 -11.97
C ALA A 78 3.89 -12.60 -10.95
N ALA A 79 3.46 -13.87 -10.92
CA ALA A 79 4.06 -14.88 -10.05
C ALA A 79 5.44 -15.35 -10.54
N SER A 80 5.94 -14.89 -11.70
CA SER A 80 7.22 -15.36 -12.23
C SER A 80 8.40 -15.17 -11.26
N ARG A 81 8.38 -14.14 -10.40
CA ARG A 81 9.37 -14.00 -9.31
C ARG A 81 9.23 -15.07 -8.22
N MET A 82 8.00 -15.46 -7.90
CA MET A 82 7.70 -16.53 -6.91
C MET A 82 8.25 -17.89 -7.35
N PHE A 83 8.39 -18.10 -8.66
CA PHE A 83 8.90 -19.34 -9.25
C PHE A 83 10.33 -19.22 -9.83
N LYS A 84 11.05 -18.10 -9.59
CA LYS A 84 12.37 -17.85 -10.21
C LYS A 84 13.35 -19.01 -10.01
N ASP A 85 13.46 -19.51 -8.78
CA ASP A 85 14.40 -20.60 -8.45
C ASP A 85 13.91 -21.96 -8.97
N ILE A 86 12.60 -22.09 -9.21
CA ILE A 86 12.02 -23.28 -9.84
C ILE A 86 12.31 -23.29 -11.35
N PHE A 87 12.25 -22.14 -12.02
CA PHE A 87 12.71 -22.00 -13.42
C PHE A 87 14.20 -22.31 -13.57
N ALA A 88 15.04 -21.87 -12.62
CA ALA A 88 16.46 -22.19 -12.62
C ALA A 88 16.69 -23.71 -12.49
N GLY A 89 15.94 -24.37 -11.60
CA GLY A 89 15.95 -25.83 -11.48
C GLY A 89 15.44 -26.55 -12.73
N GLN A 90 14.37 -26.05 -13.35
CA GLN A 90 13.84 -26.58 -14.61
C GLN A 90 14.92 -26.60 -15.69
N ALA A 91 15.64 -25.49 -15.88
CA ALA A 91 16.69 -25.39 -16.90
C ALA A 91 17.81 -26.43 -16.71
N ALA A 92 18.23 -26.68 -15.47
CA ALA A 92 19.23 -27.71 -15.15
C ALA A 92 18.66 -29.12 -15.36
N LEU A 93 17.42 -29.38 -14.91
CA LEU A 93 16.77 -30.67 -15.10
C LEU A 93 16.58 -30.97 -16.59
N SER A 94 16.13 -30.01 -17.40
CA SER A 94 15.93 -30.19 -18.84
C SER A 94 17.24 -30.42 -19.62
N SER A 95 18.41 -30.00 -19.11
CA SER A 95 19.71 -30.19 -19.78
C SER A 95 20.29 -31.61 -19.62
N GLY A 96 19.68 -32.44 -18.78
CA GLY A 96 20.22 -33.78 -18.46
C GLY A 96 20.89 -33.85 -17.08
N GLU A 97 21.16 -32.71 -16.45
CA GLU A 97 21.69 -32.64 -15.10
C GLU A 97 20.59 -32.91 -14.06
N ASP A 98 21.00 -33.30 -12.85
CA ASP A 98 20.11 -33.31 -11.69
C ASP A 98 20.45 -32.11 -10.79
N VAL A 99 19.50 -31.70 -9.95
CA VAL A 99 19.66 -30.56 -9.05
C VAL A 99 20.09 -31.00 -7.65
N PRO A 100 20.80 -30.14 -6.88
CA PRO A 100 21.06 -30.39 -5.47
C PRO A 100 19.78 -30.68 -4.68
N SER A 101 19.83 -31.58 -3.70
CA SER A 101 18.66 -32.00 -2.92
C SER A 101 18.05 -30.87 -2.07
N ASP A 102 18.85 -29.85 -1.74
CA ASP A 102 18.43 -28.64 -1.04
C ASP A 102 17.94 -27.52 -1.97
N SER A 103 18.06 -27.70 -3.29
CA SER A 103 17.56 -26.74 -4.27
C SER A 103 16.05 -26.53 -4.18
N ALA A 104 15.57 -25.38 -4.64
CA ALA A 104 14.15 -25.06 -4.60
C ALA A 104 13.29 -26.07 -5.38
N ALA A 105 13.78 -26.55 -6.53
CA ALA A 105 13.10 -27.56 -7.35
C ALA A 105 13.02 -28.93 -6.66
N ALA A 106 14.12 -29.39 -6.04
CA ALA A 106 14.12 -30.65 -5.29
C ALA A 106 13.17 -30.59 -4.09
N ARG A 107 13.21 -29.48 -3.33
CA ARG A 107 12.32 -29.27 -2.18
C ARG A 107 10.85 -29.18 -2.57
N LEU A 108 10.53 -28.54 -3.70
CA LEU A 108 9.18 -28.50 -4.25
C LEU A 108 8.68 -29.92 -4.56
N ALA A 109 9.46 -30.72 -5.27
CA ALA A 109 9.10 -32.10 -5.61
C ALA A 109 8.94 -32.99 -4.37
N ALA A 110 9.88 -32.90 -3.43
CA ALA A 110 9.85 -33.69 -2.19
C ALA A 110 8.68 -33.35 -1.27
N SER A 111 8.14 -32.12 -1.37
CA SER A 111 7.04 -31.64 -0.52
C SER A 111 5.75 -31.40 -1.29
N ILE A 112 5.62 -31.92 -2.52
CA ILE A 112 4.53 -31.54 -3.43
C ILE A 112 3.14 -31.79 -2.82
N GLU A 113 2.99 -32.86 -2.04
CA GLU A 113 1.73 -33.23 -1.35
C GLU A 113 1.23 -32.18 -0.35
N LYS A 114 2.12 -31.31 0.14
CA LYS A 114 1.78 -30.23 1.09
C LYS A 114 1.23 -28.97 0.43
N PHE A 115 1.26 -28.89 -0.90
CA PHE A 115 0.78 -27.73 -1.62
C PHE A 115 -0.71 -27.86 -1.95
N ALA A 116 -1.44 -26.74 -1.88
CA ALA A 116 -2.88 -26.70 -2.13
C ALA A 116 -3.30 -27.14 -3.55
N PHE A 117 -2.35 -27.13 -4.49
CA PHE A 117 -2.57 -27.51 -5.87
C PHE A 117 -2.16 -28.96 -6.19
N TYR A 118 -1.79 -29.77 -5.19
CA TYR A 118 -1.49 -31.19 -5.39
C TYR A 118 -2.75 -32.04 -5.60
N THR A 119 -2.68 -32.89 -6.61
CA THR A 119 -3.59 -34.02 -6.83
C THR A 119 -2.78 -35.22 -7.31
N GLU A 120 -3.20 -36.44 -6.93
CA GLU A 120 -2.56 -37.68 -7.40
C GLU A 120 -2.65 -37.81 -8.93
N GLU A 121 -3.72 -37.32 -9.55
CA GLU A 121 -3.91 -37.32 -11.00
C GLU A 121 -2.81 -36.51 -11.73
N LEU A 122 -2.46 -35.34 -11.23
CA LEU A 122 -1.45 -34.49 -11.86
C LEU A 122 -0.03 -34.94 -11.54
N PHE A 123 0.24 -35.28 -10.28
CA PHE A 123 1.61 -35.47 -9.80
C PHE A 123 1.99 -36.95 -9.63
N GLY A 124 1.03 -37.84 -9.38
CA GLY A 124 1.30 -39.21 -8.97
C GLY A 124 1.96 -39.29 -7.59
N ASN A 125 2.53 -40.46 -7.27
CA ASN A 125 3.26 -40.66 -6.01
C ASN A 125 4.64 -39.99 -6.05
N PRO A 126 5.04 -39.28 -4.97
CA PRO A 126 6.37 -38.69 -4.89
C PRO A 126 7.52 -39.70 -5.00
N GLU A 127 8.49 -39.38 -5.85
CA GLU A 127 9.73 -40.15 -6.00
C GLU A 127 10.94 -39.21 -5.92
N ASP A 128 12.02 -39.65 -5.28
CA ASP A 128 13.25 -38.86 -5.16
C ASP A 128 14.23 -39.17 -6.31
N ASN A 129 13.84 -38.82 -7.53
CA ASN A 129 14.68 -38.94 -8.71
C ASN A 129 14.50 -37.77 -9.68
N ARG A 130 15.46 -37.62 -10.58
CA ARG A 130 15.50 -36.54 -11.57
C ARG A 130 14.23 -36.46 -12.43
N GLU A 131 13.71 -37.60 -12.87
CA GLU A 131 12.54 -37.66 -13.76
C GLU A 131 11.29 -37.13 -13.07
N TYR A 132 11.08 -37.52 -11.81
CA TYR A 132 9.99 -37.01 -10.99
C TYR A 132 10.14 -35.51 -10.70
N ARG A 133 11.34 -35.05 -10.33
CA ARG A 133 11.61 -33.61 -10.11
C ARG A 133 11.29 -32.79 -11.37
N LEU A 134 11.71 -33.25 -12.54
CA LEU A 134 11.39 -32.60 -13.82
C LEU A 134 9.88 -32.59 -14.08
N LYS A 135 9.20 -33.73 -13.88
CA LYS A 135 7.74 -33.83 -14.01
C LYS A 135 7.02 -32.82 -13.12
N VAL A 136 7.38 -32.72 -11.83
CA VAL A 136 6.75 -31.77 -10.90
C VAL A 136 6.95 -30.34 -11.37
N VAL A 137 8.19 -29.98 -11.70
CA VAL A 137 8.54 -28.62 -12.13
C VAL A 137 7.81 -28.24 -13.43
N ASP A 138 7.81 -29.12 -14.43
CA ASP A 138 7.09 -28.90 -15.69
C ASP A 138 5.57 -28.78 -15.46
N THR A 139 5.01 -29.63 -14.61
CA THR A 139 3.57 -29.61 -14.28
C THR A 139 3.20 -28.30 -13.58
N VAL A 140 4.04 -27.76 -12.70
CA VAL A 140 3.75 -26.50 -12.01
C VAL A 140 3.89 -25.30 -12.95
N LEU A 141 4.96 -25.23 -13.73
CA LEU A 141 5.33 -24.02 -14.48
C LEU A 141 4.63 -23.91 -15.84
N ASN A 142 4.53 -25.01 -16.58
CA ASN A 142 4.20 -24.99 -18.00
C ASN A 142 2.69 -25.09 -18.26
N LYS A 143 2.26 -24.67 -19.45
CA LYS A 143 0.83 -24.57 -19.81
C LYS A 143 0.15 -25.93 -19.96
N GLU A 144 0.93 -26.98 -20.20
CA GLU A 144 0.48 -28.37 -20.27
C GLU A 144 0.03 -28.90 -18.89
N GLY A 145 0.50 -28.28 -17.81
CA GLY A 145 0.05 -28.52 -16.44
C GLY A 145 -0.74 -27.33 -15.88
N LEU A 146 -0.30 -26.81 -14.73
CA LEU A 146 -0.96 -25.72 -14.01
C LEU A 146 -0.69 -24.33 -14.62
N GLY A 147 0.41 -24.17 -15.35
CA GLY A 147 0.81 -22.92 -16.00
C GLY A 147 1.17 -21.78 -15.04
N TYR A 148 1.49 -22.09 -13.77
CA TYR A 148 1.68 -21.08 -12.71
C TYR A 148 2.86 -20.15 -12.94
N GLY A 149 3.85 -20.54 -13.76
CA GLY A 149 4.98 -19.69 -14.12
C GLY A 149 4.59 -18.39 -14.84
N SER A 150 3.39 -18.35 -15.44
CA SER A 150 2.87 -17.22 -16.22
C SER A 150 1.62 -16.56 -15.61
N LYS A 151 1.04 -17.13 -14.55
CA LYS A 151 -0.17 -16.60 -13.91
C LYS A 151 0.18 -15.53 -12.85
N PRO A 152 -0.73 -14.59 -12.53
CA PRO A 152 -0.56 -13.70 -11.39
C PRO A 152 -0.74 -14.46 -10.08
N LYS A 153 -0.13 -13.99 -8.99
CA LYS A 153 -0.23 -14.67 -7.68
C LYS A 153 -1.67 -14.84 -7.20
N GLY A 154 -2.53 -13.85 -7.49
CA GLY A 154 -3.93 -13.84 -7.06
C GLY A 154 -4.73 -15.08 -7.47
N VAL A 155 -4.37 -15.75 -8.57
CA VAL A 155 -5.11 -16.92 -9.07
C VAL A 155 -4.42 -18.26 -8.77
N ILE A 156 -3.36 -18.25 -7.95
CA ILE A 156 -2.65 -19.44 -7.51
C ILE A 156 -3.29 -19.95 -6.22
N ARG A 157 -3.53 -21.25 -6.14
CA ARG A 157 -4.01 -21.91 -4.91
C ARG A 157 -2.94 -21.88 -3.83
N PHE A 158 -3.22 -21.19 -2.73
CA PHE A 158 -2.32 -21.03 -1.60
C PHE A 158 -2.66 -22.01 -0.47
N HIS A 159 -3.95 -22.16 -0.17
CA HIS A 159 -4.40 -22.97 0.96
C HIS A 159 -5.37 -24.05 0.50
N LYS A 160 -5.32 -25.19 1.18
CA LYS A 160 -6.26 -26.30 1.06
C LYS A 160 -6.82 -26.57 2.44
N TYR A 161 -8.10 -26.88 2.56
CA TYR A 161 -8.80 -27.05 3.84
C TYR A 161 -9.26 -28.50 4.04
N SER A 162 -9.67 -28.81 5.27
CA SER A 162 -10.07 -30.17 5.67
C SER A 162 -11.32 -30.69 4.96
N ASP A 163 -12.17 -29.78 4.47
CA ASP A 163 -13.34 -30.07 3.64
C ASP A 163 -12.99 -30.30 2.14
N GLY A 164 -11.70 -30.22 1.79
CA GLY A 164 -11.20 -30.38 0.43
C GLY A 164 -11.19 -29.09 -0.39
N GLU A 165 -11.67 -27.96 0.14
CA GLU A 165 -11.64 -26.67 -0.53
C GLU A 165 -10.19 -26.22 -0.75
N ALA A 166 -9.85 -25.75 -1.96
CA ALA A 166 -8.53 -25.20 -2.27
C ALA A 166 -8.66 -23.77 -2.78
N ARG A 167 -8.25 -22.81 -1.95
CA ARG A 167 -8.45 -21.37 -2.17
C ARG A 167 -7.26 -20.74 -2.86
N THR A 168 -7.56 -19.88 -3.84
CA THR A 168 -6.58 -18.96 -4.42
C THR A 168 -6.29 -17.81 -3.46
N ALA A 169 -5.16 -17.13 -3.64
CA ALA A 169 -4.86 -15.93 -2.86
C ALA A 169 -5.98 -14.87 -2.97
N PHE A 170 -6.56 -14.69 -4.16
CA PHE A 170 -7.71 -13.82 -4.37
C PHE A 170 -8.96 -14.28 -3.59
N ALA A 171 -9.23 -15.59 -3.55
CA ALA A 171 -10.35 -16.13 -2.80
C ALA A 171 -10.20 -15.88 -1.28
N GLU A 172 -8.97 -15.92 -0.74
CA GLU A 172 -8.74 -15.56 0.67
C GLU A 172 -9.08 -14.08 0.96
N HIS A 173 -8.82 -13.17 0.02
CA HIS A 173 -9.22 -11.78 0.19
C HIS A 173 -10.73 -11.58 0.24
N LEU A 174 -11.53 -12.42 -0.43
CA LEU A 174 -12.99 -12.43 -0.33
C LEU A 174 -13.43 -12.86 1.08
N VAL A 175 -12.85 -13.96 1.60
CA VAL A 175 -13.13 -14.49 2.95
C VAL A 175 -12.74 -13.49 4.04
N GLU A 176 -11.60 -12.83 3.93
CA GLU A 176 -11.24 -11.74 4.83
C GLU A 176 -12.19 -10.53 4.68
N GLY A 177 -12.56 -10.19 3.43
CA GLY A 177 -13.40 -9.04 3.13
C GLY A 177 -14.78 -9.13 3.78
N GLN A 178 -15.40 -10.31 3.81
CA GLN A 178 -16.70 -10.48 4.46
C GLN A 178 -16.66 -10.33 5.99
N ASP A 179 -15.51 -10.55 6.64
CA ASP A 179 -15.40 -10.50 8.10
C ASP A 179 -15.26 -9.07 8.64
N TYR A 180 -14.41 -8.26 8.00
CA TYR A 180 -14.10 -6.90 8.48
C TYR A 180 -14.49 -5.76 7.53
N MET A 181 -14.78 -6.01 6.24
CA MET A 181 -15.19 -4.97 5.27
C MET A 181 -16.64 -5.07 4.79
N ARG A 182 -17.49 -5.84 5.46
CA ARG A 182 -18.93 -5.91 5.15
C ARG A 182 -19.64 -4.59 5.47
N ASN A 183 -20.32 -4.02 4.48
CA ASN A 183 -21.16 -2.82 4.63
C ASN A 183 -22.48 -3.14 5.34
N GLU A 184 -23.17 -2.10 5.83
CA GLU A 184 -24.46 -2.23 6.52
C GLU A 184 -25.54 -2.89 5.65
N ASP A 185 -25.51 -2.65 4.33
CA ASP A 185 -26.43 -3.27 3.35
C ASP A 185 -26.10 -4.75 3.05
N GLY A 186 -25.05 -5.31 3.67
CA GLY A 186 -24.58 -6.67 3.45
C GLY A 186 -23.66 -6.83 2.25
N SER A 187 -23.32 -5.75 1.53
CA SER A 187 -22.35 -5.82 0.44
C SER A 187 -20.90 -5.83 0.93
N VAL A 188 -20.03 -6.48 0.18
CA VAL A 188 -18.57 -6.47 0.38
C VAL A 188 -17.93 -5.95 -0.90
N ASN A 189 -17.36 -4.75 -0.83
CA ASN A 189 -16.74 -4.10 -1.98
C ASN A 189 -15.24 -4.39 -2.01
N LEU A 190 -14.74 -4.90 -3.15
CA LEU A 190 -13.31 -5.09 -3.38
C LEU A 190 -12.91 -4.39 -4.68
N VAL A 191 -11.84 -3.61 -4.61
CA VAL A 191 -11.15 -3.05 -5.78
C VAL A 191 -9.81 -3.77 -5.90
N VAL A 192 -9.61 -4.48 -7.01
CA VAL A 192 -8.42 -5.31 -7.22
C VAL A 192 -7.66 -4.79 -8.44
N THR A 193 -6.45 -4.28 -8.21
CA THR A 193 -5.62 -3.75 -9.29
C THR A 193 -4.81 -4.87 -9.94
N ILE A 194 -5.08 -5.17 -11.20
CA ILE A 194 -4.47 -6.28 -11.95
C ILE A 194 -3.82 -5.77 -13.24
N SER A 195 -3.04 -6.61 -13.92
CA SER A 195 -2.59 -6.34 -15.28
C SER A 195 -3.69 -6.69 -16.29
N PRO A 196 -3.89 -5.90 -17.37
CA PRO A 196 -4.95 -6.14 -18.36
C PRO A 196 -4.97 -7.56 -18.94
N GLU A 197 -3.80 -8.13 -19.22
CA GLU A 197 -3.61 -9.48 -19.76
C GLU A 197 -4.06 -10.60 -18.80
N HIS A 198 -4.24 -10.29 -17.52
CA HIS A 198 -4.65 -11.24 -16.50
C HIS A 198 -6.14 -11.17 -16.14
N ARG A 199 -6.90 -10.25 -16.75
CA ARG A 199 -8.33 -10.02 -16.46
C ARG A 199 -9.15 -11.30 -16.51
N SER A 200 -9.05 -12.06 -17.60
CA SER A 200 -9.83 -13.28 -17.79
C SER A 200 -9.54 -14.35 -16.73
N LEU A 201 -8.31 -14.41 -16.21
CA LEU A 201 -7.95 -15.35 -15.13
C LEU A 201 -8.63 -14.97 -13.81
N PHE A 202 -8.67 -13.68 -13.48
CA PHE A 202 -9.34 -13.21 -12.26
C PHE A 202 -10.86 -13.32 -12.37
N GLU A 203 -11.45 -13.04 -13.53
CA GLU A 203 -12.89 -13.24 -13.77
C GLU A 203 -13.28 -14.72 -13.62
N ALA A 204 -12.46 -15.63 -14.15
CA ALA A 204 -12.66 -17.07 -13.96
C ALA A 204 -12.52 -17.50 -12.49
N ALA A 205 -11.48 -17.01 -11.80
CA ALA A 205 -11.28 -17.29 -10.37
C ALA A 205 -12.43 -16.76 -9.50
N LEU A 206 -13.00 -15.60 -9.85
CA LEU A 206 -14.19 -15.07 -9.18
C LEU A 206 -15.41 -15.94 -9.44
N ALA A 207 -15.66 -16.31 -10.70
CA ALA A 207 -16.81 -17.13 -11.09
C ALA A 207 -16.81 -18.51 -10.42
N GLU A 208 -15.63 -19.09 -10.15
CA GLU A 208 -15.47 -20.37 -9.44
C GLU A 208 -16.04 -20.32 -8.01
N VAL A 209 -15.90 -19.19 -7.30
CA VAL A 209 -16.16 -19.11 -5.85
C VAL A 209 -17.30 -18.18 -5.44
N LYS A 210 -17.67 -17.20 -6.29
CA LYS A 210 -18.56 -16.10 -5.91
C LYS A 210 -19.89 -16.58 -5.33
N ASP A 211 -20.66 -17.37 -6.09
CA ASP A 211 -22.00 -17.79 -5.67
C ASP A 211 -21.94 -18.66 -4.40
N ALA A 212 -20.93 -19.54 -4.32
CA ALA A 212 -20.72 -20.38 -3.13
C ALA A 212 -20.43 -19.52 -1.89
N TYR A 213 -19.60 -18.49 -2.02
CA TYR A 213 -19.24 -17.60 -0.92
C TYR A 213 -20.36 -16.65 -0.54
N GLU A 214 -21.08 -16.05 -1.51
CA GLU A 214 -22.25 -15.22 -1.23
C GLU A 214 -23.30 -15.99 -0.42
N ASN A 215 -23.55 -17.25 -0.79
CA ASN A 215 -24.44 -18.13 -0.04
C ASN A 215 -23.88 -18.52 1.33
N LYS A 216 -22.59 -18.90 1.42
CA LYS A 216 -21.94 -19.33 2.67
C LYS A 216 -21.91 -18.22 3.72
N TYR A 217 -21.61 -16.99 3.32
CA TYR A 217 -21.40 -15.85 4.22
C TYR A 217 -22.61 -14.90 4.31
N GLY A 218 -23.62 -15.08 3.47
CA GLY A 218 -24.81 -14.21 3.45
C GLY A 218 -24.46 -12.77 3.09
N VAL A 219 -23.61 -12.59 2.08
CA VAL A 219 -23.12 -11.29 1.58
C VAL A 219 -23.30 -11.16 0.08
N LYS A 220 -23.14 -9.95 -0.45
CA LYS A 220 -23.02 -9.70 -1.89
C LYS A 220 -21.65 -9.11 -2.23
N TYR A 221 -20.87 -9.79 -3.06
CA TYR A 221 -19.56 -9.31 -3.48
C TYR A 221 -19.68 -8.39 -4.70
N ASN A 222 -19.21 -7.16 -4.52
CA ASN A 222 -19.05 -6.18 -5.59
C ASN A 222 -17.54 -6.04 -5.89
N ILE A 223 -17.09 -6.69 -6.96
CA ILE A 223 -15.67 -6.72 -7.35
C ILE A 223 -15.45 -5.80 -8.54
N GLU A 224 -14.51 -4.87 -8.40
CA GLU A 224 -14.04 -4.01 -9.46
C GLU A 224 -12.58 -4.34 -9.78
N PHE A 225 -12.31 -4.76 -11.01
CA PHE A 225 -10.94 -4.94 -11.50
C PHE A 225 -10.44 -3.65 -12.15
N THR A 226 -9.38 -3.09 -11.59
CA THR A 226 -8.74 -1.86 -12.06
C THR A 226 -7.35 -2.14 -12.63
N TYR A 227 -6.80 -1.19 -13.38
CA TYR A 227 -5.48 -1.31 -14.02
C TYR A 227 -4.60 -0.13 -13.63
N GLN A 228 -3.29 -0.36 -13.50
CA GLN A 228 -2.35 0.74 -13.39
C GLN A 228 -2.37 1.56 -14.69
N ASN A 229 -2.44 2.88 -14.56
CA ASN A 229 -2.55 3.77 -15.71
C ASN A 229 -1.21 3.88 -16.44
N GLU A 230 -1.13 3.48 -17.72
CA GLU A 230 0.07 3.60 -18.55
C GLU A 230 0.61 5.04 -18.66
N ALA A 231 -0.24 6.05 -18.45
CA ALA A 231 0.17 7.46 -18.40
C ALA A 231 1.14 7.76 -17.25
N THR A 232 1.20 6.88 -16.25
CA THR A 232 2.12 6.98 -15.12
C THR A 232 3.51 6.45 -15.41
N ASP A 233 3.69 5.70 -16.51
CA ASP A 233 4.98 5.13 -16.88
C ASP A 233 6.06 6.20 -17.02
N THR A 234 7.28 5.81 -16.65
CA THR A 234 8.45 6.68 -16.75
C THR A 234 9.28 6.31 -17.98
N VAL A 235 9.85 7.33 -18.62
CA VAL A 235 10.81 7.12 -19.70
C VAL A 235 12.09 6.51 -19.12
N ALA A 236 12.62 5.47 -19.78
CA ALA A 236 13.94 4.94 -19.46
C ALA A 236 15.04 5.79 -20.13
N VAL A 237 16.21 5.88 -19.49
CA VAL A 237 17.40 6.53 -20.06
C VAL A 237 18.59 5.59 -20.06
N ASP A 238 19.57 5.86 -20.93
CA ASP A 238 20.87 5.19 -20.90
C ASP A 238 21.74 5.70 -19.71
N PRO A 239 22.91 5.08 -19.45
CA PRO A 239 23.83 5.55 -18.42
C PRO A 239 24.21 7.04 -18.55
N GLU A 240 24.19 7.62 -19.75
CA GLU A 240 24.46 9.03 -20.06
C GLU A 240 23.23 9.96 -19.94
N ASN A 241 22.10 9.49 -19.40
CA ASN A 241 20.85 10.25 -19.23
C ASN A 241 20.17 10.68 -20.54
N LYS A 242 20.41 9.99 -21.66
CA LYS A 242 19.68 10.19 -22.90
C LYS A 242 18.51 9.21 -22.99
N PRO A 243 17.37 9.58 -23.62
CA PRO A 243 16.23 8.68 -23.77
C PRO A 243 16.63 7.34 -24.38
N PHE A 244 16.30 6.26 -23.69
CA PHE A 244 16.63 4.91 -24.14
C PHE A 244 15.73 4.52 -25.32
N ARG A 245 16.35 4.06 -26.42
CA ARG A 245 15.65 3.64 -27.63
C ARG A 245 15.74 2.13 -27.83
N LYS A 246 14.59 1.53 -28.16
CA LYS A 246 14.51 0.14 -28.64
C LYS A 246 15.15 0.04 -30.03
N ASP A 247 15.28 -1.19 -30.53
CA ASP A 247 15.91 -1.46 -31.83
C ASP A 247 15.11 -0.87 -33.01
N ASP A 248 13.81 -0.68 -32.83
CA ASP A 248 12.91 -0.01 -33.79
C ASP A 248 12.99 1.54 -33.72
N GLY A 249 13.84 2.09 -32.86
CA GLY A 249 14.00 3.53 -32.65
C GLY A 249 12.99 4.17 -31.70
N SER A 250 11.97 3.44 -31.25
CA SER A 250 10.96 3.94 -30.31
C SER A 250 11.49 4.08 -28.88
N LEU A 251 10.89 4.97 -28.09
CA LEU A 251 11.22 5.12 -26.67
C LEU A 251 10.82 3.89 -25.86
N LEU A 252 11.63 3.56 -24.86
CA LEU A 252 11.28 2.57 -23.84
C LEU A 252 10.66 3.26 -22.62
N PHE A 253 9.42 2.90 -22.32
CA PHE A 253 8.72 3.26 -21.08
C PHE A 253 8.74 2.07 -20.11
N ARG A 254 8.76 2.36 -18.82
CA ARG A 254 8.70 1.36 -17.75
C ARG A 254 7.58 1.71 -16.78
N PRO A 255 6.88 0.69 -16.22
CA PRO A 255 5.96 0.90 -15.11
C PRO A 255 6.67 1.63 -13.97
N ALA A 256 6.00 2.63 -13.42
CA ALA A 256 6.55 3.53 -12.42
C ALA A 256 6.55 2.98 -10.97
N GLY A 257 6.43 1.66 -10.81
CA GLY A 257 6.34 1.00 -9.51
C GLY A 257 4.97 1.11 -8.84
N HIS A 258 4.92 0.88 -7.52
CA HIS A 258 3.68 0.91 -6.74
C HIS A 258 3.08 2.32 -6.57
N GLY A 259 3.84 3.37 -6.90
CA GLY A 259 3.35 4.75 -6.86
C GLY A 259 2.18 5.03 -7.79
N ALA A 260 2.07 4.29 -8.89
CA ALA A 260 0.93 4.39 -9.80
C ALA A 260 -0.41 4.04 -9.14
N LEU A 261 -0.39 3.30 -8.02
CA LEU A 261 -1.60 2.86 -7.33
C LEU A 261 -2.38 4.02 -6.68
N ILE A 262 -1.75 5.17 -6.43
CA ILE A 262 -2.44 6.32 -5.82
C ILE A 262 -3.57 6.80 -6.74
N HIS A 263 -3.42 6.68 -8.06
CA HIS A 263 -4.48 7.01 -9.01
C HIS A 263 -5.66 6.05 -8.88
N ASN A 264 -5.40 4.75 -8.76
CA ASN A 264 -6.45 3.75 -8.56
C ASN A 264 -7.16 3.94 -7.21
N LEU A 265 -6.42 4.24 -6.15
CA LEU A 265 -6.99 4.56 -4.84
C LEU A 265 -7.80 5.87 -4.89
N ASN A 266 -7.33 6.87 -5.65
CA ASN A 266 -8.02 8.14 -5.86
C ASN A 266 -9.35 7.97 -6.58
N ASP A 267 -9.60 6.87 -7.28
CA ASP A 267 -10.89 6.59 -7.91
C ASP A 267 -11.88 5.89 -6.95
N VAL A 268 -11.40 5.28 -5.86
CA VAL A 268 -12.23 4.62 -4.85
C VAL A 268 -13.17 5.62 -4.18
N LYS A 269 -14.48 5.34 -4.18
CA LYS A 269 -15.51 6.26 -3.66
C LYS A 269 -15.83 6.06 -2.17
N SER A 270 -15.34 4.97 -1.60
CA SER A 270 -15.62 4.62 -0.22
C SER A 270 -14.94 5.56 0.76
N GLU A 271 -15.62 5.80 1.88
CA GLU A 271 -15.07 6.58 2.99
C GLU A 271 -13.87 5.87 3.62
N LEU A 272 -14.07 4.61 4.03
CA LEU A 272 -13.05 3.82 4.71
C LEU A 272 -12.52 2.72 3.78
N VAL A 273 -11.19 2.67 3.61
CA VAL A 273 -10.53 1.74 2.70
C VAL A 273 -9.47 0.92 3.43
N SER A 274 -9.58 -0.42 3.39
CA SER A 274 -8.52 -1.31 3.85
C SER A 274 -7.60 -1.67 2.69
N ILE A 275 -6.29 -1.50 2.85
CA ILE A 275 -5.28 -1.84 1.83
C ILE A 275 -4.45 -3.02 2.32
N LYS A 276 -4.37 -4.08 1.52
CA LYS A 276 -3.53 -5.26 1.79
C LYS A 276 -3.06 -5.90 0.48
N ASN A 277 -1.78 -6.27 0.39
CA ASN A 277 -1.22 -6.90 -0.81
C ASN A 277 -1.84 -8.28 -1.09
N ILE A 278 -1.98 -8.65 -2.37
CA ILE A 278 -2.57 -9.92 -2.82
C ILE A 278 -1.89 -11.17 -2.23
N ASP A 279 -0.60 -11.08 -1.92
CA ASP A 279 0.21 -12.21 -1.45
C ASP A 279 0.30 -12.30 0.07
N ASN A 280 -0.22 -11.32 0.81
CA ASN A 280 -0.27 -11.32 2.26
C ASN A 280 -1.61 -11.89 2.73
N VAL A 281 -1.74 -13.21 2.67
CA VAL A 281 -2.90 -13.97 3.12
C VAL A 281 -2.43 -15.19 3.88
N ALA A 282 -3.22 -15.68 4.82
CA ALA A 282 -2.88 -16.84 5.63
C ALA A 282 -4.02 -17.85 5.65
N ASN A 283 -3.73 -19.04 6.17
CA ASN A 283 -4.75 -20.06 6.42
C ASN A 283 -5.85 -19.50 7.34
N GLU A 284 -7.10 -19.89 7.11
CA GLU A 284 -8.27 -19.38 7.82
C GLU A 284 -8.20 -19.51 9.35
N ARG A 285 -7.38 -20.42 9.88
CA ARG A 285 -7.09 -20.51 11.34
C ARG A 285 -6.52 -19.21 11.92
N LEU A 286 -5.86 -18.39 11.09
CA LEU A 286 -5.31 -17.07 11.44
C LEU A 286 -6.26 -15.91 11.07
N LEU A 287 -7.45 -16.19 10.53
CA LEU A 287 -8.44 -15.16 10.24
C LEU A 287 -8.90 -14.42 11.50
N PRO A 288 -9.19 -15.07 12.66
CA PRO A 288 -9.64 -14.35 13.85
C PRO A 288 -8.65 -13.28 14.33
N ILE A 289 -7.35 -13.58 14.34
CA ILE A 289 -6.32 -12.61 14.73
C ILE A 289 -6.14 -11.51 13.68
N THR A 290 -6.17 -11.87 12.39
CA THR A 290 -6.11 -10.89 11.30
C THR A 290 -7.29 -9.93 11.34
N ALA A 291 -8.50 -10.44 11.57
CA ALA A 291 -9.72 -9.64 11.62
C ALA A 291 -9.80 -8.78 12.89
N LYS A 292 -9.37 -9.30 14.05
CA LYS A 292 -9.24 -8.52 15.30
C LYS A 292 -8.40 -7.29 15.05
N PHE A 293 -7.14 -7.46 14.63
CA PHE A 293 -6.24 -6.33 14.45
C PHE A 293 -6.60 -5.44 13.27
N LYS A 294 -7.24 -5.98 12.22
CA LYS A 294 -7.80 -5.14 11.16
C LYS A 294 -8.91 -4.23 11.68
N LYS A 295 -9.80 -4.74 12.53
CA LYS A 295 -10.85 -3.95 13.20
C LYS A 295 -10.26 -2.91 14.16
N VAL A 296 -9.15 -3.22 14.83
CA VAL A 296 -8.38 -2.25 15.64
C VAL A 296 -7.86 -1.10 14.77
N LEU A 297 -7.20 -1.40 13.64
CA LEU A 297 -6.73 -0.37 12.71
C LEU A 297 -7.88 0.49 12.17
N MET A 298 -9.04 -0.13 11.89
CA MET A 298 -10.26 0.59 11.51
C MET A 298 -10.75 1.51 12.63
N GLY A 299 -10.84 1.02 13.86
CA GLY A 299 -11.28 1.80 15.00
C GLY A 299 -10.37 2.99 15.29
N ARG A 300 -9.04 2.80 15.30
CA ARG A 300 -8.07 3.91 15.43
C ARG A 300 -8.19 4.92 14.29
N CYS A 301 -8.42 4.45 13.06
CA CYS A 301 -8.63 5.35 11.92
C CYS A 301 -9.88 6.21 12.08
N LEU A 302 -10.96 5.64 12.61
CA LEU A 302 -12.22 6.33 12.87
C LEU A 302 -12.14 7.28 14.08
N GLN A 303 -11.44 6.90 15.15
CA GLN A 303 -11.19 7.78 16.30
C GLN A 303 -10.36 8.99 15.87
N LEU A 304 -9.30 8.77 15.07
CA LEU A 304 -8.50 9.83 14.50
C LEU A 304 -9.34 10.75 13.59
N ARG A 305 -10.20 10.17 12.74
CA ARG A 305 -11.16 10.92 11.90
C ARG A 305 -12.07 11.81 12.75
N ASP A 306 -12.72 11.26 13.76
CA ASP A 306 -13.71 11.99 14.55
C ASP A 306 -13.08 13.11 15.37
N THR A 307 -11.90 12.87 15.96
CA THR A 307 -11.13 13.91 16.66
C THR A 307 -10.73 15.05 15.73
N ILE A 308 -10.16 14.73 14.57
CA ILE A 308 -9.76 15.73 13.56
C ILE A 308 -10.97 16.52 13.07
N PHE A 309 -12.10 15.86 12.81
CA PHE A 309 -13.32 16.50 12.34
C PHE A 309 -13.91 17.42 13.41
N GLY A 310 -13.84 17.02 14.69
CA GLY A 310 -14.20 17.86 15.83
C GLY A 310 -13.38 19.14 15.86
N PHE A 311 -12.06 19.04 15.81
CA PHE A 311 -11.17 20.21 15.79
C PHE A 311 -11.42 21.14 14.60
N LEU A 312 -11.59 20.60 13.39
CA LEU A 312 -11.86 21.40 12.20
C LEU A 312 -13.22 22.12 12.29
N THR A 313 -14.24 21.44 12.81
CA THR A 313 -15.58 22.02 13.02
C THR A 313 -15.55 23.12 14.06
N GLU A 314 -14.82 22.93 15.16
CA GLU A 314 -14.69 23.93 16.21
C GLU A 314 -13.88 25.15 15.74
N LEU A 315 -12.81 24.94 14.97
CA LEU A 315 -12.07 26.02 14.31
C LEU A 315 -12.97 26.83 13.36
N ASP A 316 -13.79 26.17 12.53
CA ASP A 316 -14.75 26.84 11.65
C ASP A 316 -15.72 27.72 12.44
N MET A 317 -16.26 27.17 13.53
CA MET A 317 -17.21 27.87 14.39
C MET A 317 -16.57 29.10 15.07
N LEU A 318 -15.41 28.94 15.70
CA LEU A 318 -14.75 30.00 16.46
C LEU A 318 -14.18 31.10 15.57
N THR A 319 -13.69 30.73 14.38
CA THR A 319 -13.12 31.71 13.44
C THR A 319 -14.16 32.30 12.49
N GLY A 320 -15.39 31.78 12.43
CA GLY A 320 -16.42 32.25 11.52
C GLY A 320 -16.05 32.04 10.05
N GLU A 321 -15.43 30.90 9.74
CA GLU A 321 -15.12 30.52 8.35
C GLU A 321 -16.42 30.30 7.56
N GLY A 322 -16.49 30.82 6.33
CA GLY A 322 -17.72 30.82 5.53
C GLY A 322 -18.70 31.97 5.81
N LEU A 323 -18.46 32.80 6.84
CA LEU A 323 -19.24 34.04 7.06
C LEU A 323 -18.70 35.20 6.21
N ASN A 324 -19.62 36.00 5.67
CA ASN A 324 -19.24 37.26 5.02
C ASN A 324 -18.73 38.27 6.07
N PRO A 325 -17.76 39.13 5.74
CA PRO A 325 -17.40 40.26 6.60
C PRO A 325 -18.62 41.18 6.78
N ALA A 326 -18.87 41.64 8.00
CA ALA A 326 -20.01 42.50 8.29
C ALA A 326 -20.00 43.76 7.42
N PRO A 327 -21.04 44.02 6.59
CA PRO A 327 -21.15 45.28 5.89
C PRO A 327 -21.38 46.39 6.93
N PHE A 328 -20.59 47.46 6.84
CA PHE A 328 -20.76 48.70 7.61
C PHE A 328 -20.55 48.62 9.13
N GLY A 329 -19.71 47.70 9.64
CA GLY A 329 -19.28 47.72 11.04
C GLY A 329 -20.37 47.40 12.07
N LEU A 330 -21.45 46.73 11.64
CA LEU A 330 -22.54 46.29 12.50
C LEU A 330 -22.36 44.81 12.88
N ASN A 331 -22.53 44.47 14.15
CA ASN A 331 -22.62 43.07 14.59
C ASN A 331 -24.00 42.52 14.20
N LEU A 332 -24.05 41.78 13.09
CA LEU A 332 -25.26 41.18 12.54
C LEU A 332 -25.18 39.64 12.60
N PRO A 333 -26.29 38.93 12.86
CA PRO A 333 -26.34 37.48 12.72
C PRO A 333 -25.94 37.07 11.29
N GLY A 334 -24.98 36.14 11.16
CA GLY A 334 -24.47 35.68 9.86
C GLY A 334 -23.29 36.49 9.29
N TYR A 335 -22.70 37.41 10.07
CA TYR A 335 -21.54 38.21 9.67
C TYR A 335 -20.45 38.22 10.75
N ALA A 336 -19.18 38.32 10.34
CA ALA A 336 -18.05 38.40 11.27
C ALA A 336 -17.89 39.81 11.91
N PRO A 337 -17.65 39.91 13.25
CA PRO A 337 -17.40 41.19 13.93
C PRO A 337 -16.12 41.86 13.42
N LEU A 338 -16.14 43.20 13.30
CA LEU A 338 -15.16 43.96 12.50
C LEU A 338 -13.94 44.53 13.25
N ASN A 339 -13.73 44.23 14.55
CA ASN A 339 -12.73 44.94 15.36
C ASN A 339 -11.80 44.08 16.23
N GLU A 340 -11.97 42.76 16.28
CA GLU A 340 -11.04 41.86 16.96
C GLU A 340 -10.48 40.87 15.95
N ASP A 341 -9.17 40.63 16.00
CA ASP A 341 -8.57 39.54 15.23
C ASP A 341 -9.20 38.23 15.71
N ARG A 342 -10.14 37.70 14.92
CA ARG A 342 -10.90 36.48 15.22
C ARG A 342 -9.99 35.29 15.51
N TYR A 343 -8.78 35.30 14.97
CA TYR A 343 -7.79 34.26 15.22
C TYR A 343 -7.07 34.44 16.55
N ALA A 344 -6.98 35.66 17.09
CA ALA A 344 -6.26 35.98 18.33
C ALA A 344 -7.12 35.86 19.60
N THR A 345 -8.39 35.44 19.49
CA THR A 345 -9.25 35.25 20.66
C THR A 345 -8.71 34.16 21.58
N SER A 346 -8.92 34.28 22.89
CA SER A 346 -8.42 33.30 23.86
C SER A 346 -8.95 31.89 23.60
N GLN A 347 -10.20 31.76 23.15
CA GLN A 347 -10.81 30.47 22.82
C GLN A 347 -10.10 29.80 21.64
N VAL A 348 -9.86 30.55 20.54
CA VAL A 348 -9.12 30.02 19.38
C VAL A 348 -7.70 29.62 19.78
N GLN A 349 -7.02 30.42 20.60
CA GLN A 349 -5.65 30.10 20.99
C GLN A 349 -5.55 28.91 21.96
N ILE A 350 -6.56 28.67 22.81
CA ILE A 350 -6.66 27.45 23.63
C ILE A 350 -6.84 26.24 22.72
N LEU A 351 -7.79 26.29 21.78
CA LEU A 351 -8.01 25.21 20.81
C LEU A 351 -6.76 24.93 19.97
N CYS A 352 -6.03 25.96 19.52
CA CYS A 352 -4.76 25.77 18.82
C CYS A 352 -3.72 25.03 19.68
N ASN A 353 -3.67 25.27 21.00
CA ASN A 353 -2.76 24.54 21.89
C ASN A 353 -3.17 23.07 21.98
N GLU A 354 -4.46 22.78 22.11
CA GLU A 354 -5.00 21.41 22.15
C GLU A 354 -4.72 20.66 20.85
N ILE A 355 -4.89 21.33 19.70
CA ILE A 355 -4.56 20.76 18.39
C ILE A 355 -3.06 20.49 18.28
N GLU A 356 -2.19 21.43 18.69
CA GLU A 356 -0.74 21.23 18.64
C GLU A 356 -0.28 20.10 19.57
N GLU A 357 -0.89 19.96 20.75
CA GLU A 357 -0.68 18.85 21.67
C GLU A 357 -1.09 17.51 21.03
N PHE A 358 -2.29 17.45 20.47
CA PHE A 358 -2.77 16.29 19.73
C PHE A 358 -1.86 15.93 18.54
N LEU A 359 -1.50 16.90 17.70
CA LEU A 359 -0.60 16.69 16.56
C LEU A 359 0.76 16.13 17.00
N ARG A 360 1.32 16.66 18.07
CA ARG A 360 2.61 16.23 18.62
C ARG A 360 2.54 14.82 19.20
N ASP A 361 1.52 14.55 20.01
CA ASP A 361 1.49 13.35 20.85
C ASP A 361 0.92 12.14 20.09
N GLU A 362 -0.12 12.34 19.26
CA GLU A 362 -0.73 11.25 18.47
C GLU A 362 -0.07 11.05 17.10
N LEU A 363 0.33 12.14 16.42
CA LEU A 363 0.80 12.08 15.03
C LEU A 363 2.30 12.35 14.87
N CYS A 364 3.02 12.65 15.96
CA CYS A 364 4.41 13.09 15.93
C CYS A 364 4.66 14.28 14.98
N ILE A 365 3.70 15.19 14.89
CA ILE A 365 3.76 16.44 14.11
C ILE A 365 4.07 17.60 15.06
N GLU A 366 5.33 18.01 15.08
CA GLU A 366 5.77 19.26 15.69
C GLU A 366 5.65 20.39 14.66
N MET A 367 4.94 21.45 15.03
CA MET A 367 4.74 22.60 14.13
C MET A 367 5.88 23.62 14.28
N PRO A 368 6.33 24.24 13.17
CA PRO A 368 7.24 25.38 13.25
C PRO A 368 6.54 26.58 13.88
N GLU A 369 7.32 27.51 14.44
CA GLU A 369 6.79 28.74 15.02
C GLU A 369 5.97 29.54 14.00
N ALA A 370 4.72 29.84 14.36
CA ALA A 370 3.83 30.62 13.53
C ALA A 370 4.18 32.11 13.59
N LYS A 371 4.02 32.80 12.46
CA LYS A 371 4.32 34.25 12.33
C LYS A 371 3.33 35.13 13.09
N ASP A 372 2.07 34.71 13.12
CA ASP A 372 0.96 35.40 13.77
C ASP A 372 -0.19 34.39 14.04
N CYS A 373 -1.23 34.82 14.75
CA CYS A 373 -2.34 33.95 15.15
C CYS A 373 -3.12 33.39 13.95
N LYS A 374 -3.25 34.17 12.87
CA LYS A 374 -3.93 33.73 11.66
C LYS A 374 -3.14 32.63 10.96
N HIS A 375 -1.84 32.84 10.75
CA HIS A 375 -0.95 31.86 10.16
C HIS A 375 -0.88 30.57 10.99
N ARG A 376 -0.94 30.68 12.33
CA ARG A 376 -1.04 29.52 13.22
C ARG A 376 -2.27 28.68 12.88
N VAL A 377 -3.46 29.28 12.88
CA VAL A 377 -4.72 28.59 12.56
C VAL A 377 -4.71 28.01 11.15
N GLU A 378 -4.25 28.75 10.15
CA GLU A 378 -4.18 28.28 8.77
C GLU A 378 -3.26 27.06 8.62
N ASN A 379 -2.11 27.05 9.31
CA ASN A 379 -1.20 25.91 9.30
C ASN A 379 -1.78 24.68 10.00
N LEU A 380 -2.40 24.86 11.16
CA LEU A 380 -3.04 23.76 11.90
C LEU A 380 -4.19 23.18 11.10
N ARG A 381 -5.05 24.02 10.50
CA ARG A 381 -6.11 23.57 9.60
C ARG A 381 -5.54 22.78 8.42
N LYS A 382 -4.50 23.28 7.77
CA LYS A 382 -3.85 22.60 6.65
C LYS A 382 -3.27 21.23 7.06
N LYS A 383 -2.82 21.07 8.31
CA LYS A 383 -2.31 19.81 8.85
C LYS A 383 -3.43 18.83 9.19
N LEU A 384 -4.52 19.32 9.76
CA LEU A 384 -5.69 18.52 10.10
C LEU A 384 -6.49 18.07 8.86
N ASP A 385 -6.73 18.95 7.89
CA ASP A 385 -7.60 18.69 6.73
C ASP A 385 -6.87 17.93 5.61
N ARG A 386 -6.50 16.69 5.92
CA ARG A 386 -5.78 15.75 5.06
C ARG A 386 -6.39 14.36 5.13
N PRO A 387 -6.18 13.52 4.12
CA PRO A 387 -6.51 12.10 4.21
C PRO A 387 -5.80 11.44 5.40
N ILE A 388 -6.45 10.43 5.99
CA ILE A 388 -5.93 9.71 7.15
C ILE A 388 -5.48 8.32 6.72
N ARG A 389 -4.35 7.85 7.25
CA ARG A 389 -3.93 6.45 7.19
C ARG A 389 -3.48 5.95 8.56
N VAL A 390 -3.97 4.78 8.93
CA VAL A 390 -3.47 4.01 10.07
C VAL A 390 -2.80 2.75 9.52
N CYS A 391 -1.54 2.56 9.85
CA CYS A 391 -0.73 1.46 9.34
C CYS A 391 -0.41 0.49 10.47
N GLY A 392 -0.73 -0.78 10.29
CA GLY A 392 -0.23 -1.83 11.16
C GLY A 392 1.28 -1.97 10.99
N MET A 393 2.01 -2.10 12.10
CA MET A 393 3.46 -2.30 12.13
C MET A 393 3.76 -3.61 12.84
N VAL A 394 4.63 -4.42 12.26
CA VAL A 394 5.03 -5.71 12.84
C VAL A 394 6.48 -5.63 13.30
N LYS A 395 6.78 -6.26 14.44
CA LYS A 395 8.15 -6.30 14.99
C LYS A 395 9.13 -6.85 13.96
N ASN A 396 10.25 -6.17 13.79
CA ASN A 396 11.28 -6.61 12.87
C ASN A 396 12.07 -7.78 13.47
N LEU A 397 12.07 -8.92 12.77
CA LEU A 397 12.80 -10.13 13.17
C LEU A 397 14.19 -10.24 12.50
N GLY A 398 14.76 -9.10 12.10
CA GLY A 398 16.08 -9.01 11.45
C GLY A 398 16.02 -9.01 9.92
N GLU A 399 14.86 -8.75 9.33
CA GLU A 399 14.71 -8.62 7.89
C GLU A 399 15.24 -7.26 7.43
N PRO A 400 16.18 -7.22 6.46
CA PRO A 400 16.68 -5.97 5.92
C PRO A 400 15.59 -5.30 5.08
N GLY A 401 15.25 -4.04 5.38
CA GLY A 401 14.21 -3.35 4.65
C GLY A 401 14.00 -1.90 5.07
N GLY A 402 13.01 -1.29 4.44
CA GLY A 402 12.46 -0.01 4.90
C GLY A 402 11.71 -0.13 6.22
N GLY A 403 11.36 0.99 6.83
CA GLY A 403 10.71 1.03 8.14
C GLY A 403 9.96 2.32 8.40
N PRO A 404 9.33 2.44 9.59
CA PRO A 404 8.66 3.64 10.03
C PRO A 404 9.65 4.64 10.66
N PHE A 405 9.55 5.92 10.30
CA PHE A 405 10.41 6.99 10.79
C PHE A 405 9.61 8.27 11.03
N ILE A 406 10.19 9.15 11.83
CA ILE A 406 9.81 10.55 11.92
C ILE A 406 10.76 11.33 11.01
N ILE A 407 10.21 12.08 10.05
CA ILE A 407 10.98 12.97 9.18
C ILE A 407 10.67 14.42 9.47
N ARG A 408 11.54 15.30 8.98
CA ARG A 408 11.28 16.73 8.87
C ARG A 408 10.79 17.04 7.46
N GLU A 409 9.63 17.67 7.39
CA GLU A 409 8.98 18.11 6.18
C GLU A 409 9.60 19.40 5.65
N LYS A 410 9.33 19.70 4.37
CA LYS A 410 9.82 20.92 3.71
C LYS A 410 9.29 22.22 4.34
N ASP A 411 8.13 22.15 4.98
CA ASP A 411 7.55 23.29 5.71
C ASP A 411 8.15 23.47 7.11
N GLY A 412 9.07 22.59 7.52
CA GLY A 412 9.73 22.61 8.82
C GLY A 412 9.01 21.83 9.92
N SER A 413 7.81 21.32 9.67
CA SER A 413 7.12 20.43 10.61
C SER A 413 7.72 19.01 10.60
N THR A 414 7.32 18.17 11.54
CA THR A 414 7.63 16.72 11.48
C THR A 414 6.42 15.90 11.06
N SER A 415 6.65 14.66 10.61
CA SER A 415 5.59 13.70 10.30
C SER A 415 6.08 12.25 10.38
N LEU A 416 5.15 11.31 10.57
CA LEU A 416 5.39 9.88 10.46
C LEU A 416 5.38 9.42 8.99
N GLN A 417 6.45 8.74 8.58
CA GLN A 417 6.63 8.23 7.21
C GLN A 417 7.15 6.80 7.19
N ILE A 418 6.80 6.09 6.11
CA ILE A 418 7.36 4.78 5.80
C ILE A 418 8.42 5.00 4.73
N LEU A 419 9.69 4.69 5.03
CA LEU A 419 10.81 4.88 4.09
C LEU A 419 11.33 3.53 3.64
N GLU A 420 11.67 3.40 2.36
CA GLU A 420 12.47 2.29 1.85
C GLU A 420 13.97 2.55 2.06
N SER A 421 14.78 1.49 2.22
CA SER A 421 16.22 1.64 2.44
C SER A 421 16.97 2.36 1.31
N VAL A 422 16.38 2.45 0.11
CA VAL A 422 16.93 3.19 -1.04
C VAL A 422 16.71 4.71 -0.94
N GLN A 423 15.79 5.16 -0.09
CA GLN A 423 15.49 6.58 0.15
C GLN A 423 16.32 7.16 1.31
N ILE A 424 17.15 6.34 1.96
CA ILE A 424 17.97 6.70 3.12
C ILE A 424 19.42 6.92 2.67
N ASP A 425 19.99 8.08 3.01
CA ASP A 425 21.39 8.37 2.71
C ASP A 425 22.32 7.53 3.59
N LYS A 426 22.88 6.47 3.02
CA LYS A 426 23.83 5.58 3.72
C LYS A 426 25.16 6.25 4.05
N ASN A 427 25.44 7.42 3.50
CA ASN A 427 26.63 8.20 3.83
C ASN A 427 26.40 9.16 5.01
N ASN A 428 25.15 9.32 5.46
CA ASN A 428 24.80 10.08 6.65
C ASN A 428 24.80 9.13 7.86
N PRO A 429 25.74 9.29 8.82
CA PRO A 429 25.83 8.41 9.99
C PRO A 429 24.55 8.37 10.84
N SER A 430 23.86 9.51 10.98
CA SER A 430 22.63 9.60 11.77
C SER A 430 21.47 8.88 11.08
N ALA A 431 21.36 8.99 9.76
CA ALA A 431 20.36 8.25 8.98
C ALA A 431 20.62 6.73 9.02
N LEU A 432 21.89 6.32 8.99
CA LEU A 432 22.28 4.92 9.10
C LEU A 432 22.00 4.35 10.50
N GLU A 433 22.28 5.13 11.55
CA GLU A 433 21.95 4.76 12.94
C GLU A 433 20.44 4.61 13.13
N ALA A 434 19.63 5.53 12.59
CA ALA A 434 18.18 5.44 12.62
C ALA A 434 17.68 4.16 11.91
N LEU A 435 18.23 3.84 10.73
CA LEU A 435 17.89 2.61 10.01
C LEU A 435 18.24 1.35 10.80
N ASN A 436 19.42 1.31 11.44
CA ASN A 436 19.84 0.16 12.24
C ASN A 436 19.07 0.02 13.57
N SER A 437 18.42 1.09 14.01
CA SER A 437 17.62 1.14 15.24
C SER A 437 16.13 0.92 14.99
N ALA A 438 15.72 0.64 13.74
CA ALA A 438 14.33 0.37 13.41
C ALA A 438 13.85 -0.92 14.09
N THR A 439 12.81 -0.80 14.92
CA THR A 439 12.24 -1.91 15.70
C THR A 439 11.13 -2.65 14.96
N HIS A 440 10.55 -2.01 13.95
CA HIS A 440 9.38 -2.49 13.21
C HIS A 440 9.56 -2.34 11.70
N PHE A 441 8.74 -3.07 10.94
CA PHE A 441 8.62 -2.89 9.50
C PHE A 441 7.15 -2.81 9.09
N ASN A 442 6.92 -2.21 7.90
CA ASN A 442 5.58 -2.06 7.34
C ASN A 442 5.15 -3.33 6.57
N PRO A 443 4.12 -4.08 7.02
CA PRO A 443 3.55 -5.23 6.33
C PRO A 443 2.69 -4.85 5.11
N VAL A 444 2.46 -3.56 4.87
CA VAL A 444 1.47 -3.05 3.93
C VAL A 444 0.07 -3.54 4.33
N ASP A 445 -0.28 -3.26 5.58
CA ASP A 445 -1.61 -3.47 6.13
C ASP A 445 -2.15 -2.14 6.66
N LEU A 446 -2.98 -1.47 5.86
CA LEU A 446 -3.41 -0.09 6.12
C LEU A 446 -4.93 0.00 6.18
N VAL A 447 -5.41 0.99 6.92
CA VAL A 447 -6.77 1.50 6.83
C VAL A 447 -6.72 3.00 6.59
N CYS A 448 -7.50 3.48 5.63
CA CYS A 448 -7.49 4.87 5.19
C CYS A 448 -8.88 5.49 5.26
N CYS A 449 -8.98 6.76 5.65
CA CYS A 449 -10.18 7.58 5.51
C CYS A 449 -9.96 8.62 4.40
N LEU A 450 -10.82 8.59 3.38
CA LEU A 450 -10.63 9.35 2.13
C LEU A 450 -11.55 10.58 2.01
N ARG A 451 -12.30 10.92 3.06
CA ARG A 451 -13.21 12.07 3.09
C ARG A 451 -12.81 13.07 4.16
N ASN A 452 -13.09 14.34 3.90
CA ASN A 452 -12.91 15.43 4.85
C ASN A 452 -14.11 15.53 5.81
N TYR A 453 -14.00 16.44 6.78
CA TYR A 453 -15.04 16.72 7.78
C TYR A 453 -16.37 17.26 7.20
N LYS A 454 -16.37 17.66 5.92
CA LYS A 454 -17.57 18.09 5.17
C LYS A 454 -18.20 16.95 4.37
N GLY A 455 -17.65 15.73 4.45
CA GLY A 455 -18.11 14.55 3.70
C GLY A 455 -17.63 14.53 2.24
N GLU A 456 -16.78 15.47 1.84
CA GLU A 456 -16.23 15.58 0.49
C GLU A 456 -15.01 14.66 0.37
N LYS A 457 -14.88 14.02 -0.79
CA LYS A 457 -13.74 13.16 -1.07
C LYS A 457 -12.49 14.00 -1.35
N PHE A 458 -11.37 13.65 -0.73
CA PHE A 458 -10.08 14.24 -1.06
C PHE A 458 -9.63 13.83 -2.46
N ASN A 459 -9.04 14.76 -3.20
CA ASN A 459 -8.21 14.42 -4.35
C ASN A 459 -6.82 14.01 -3.84
N LEU A 460 -6.58 12.70 -3.75
CA LEU A 460 -5.37 12.12 -3.13
C LEU A 460 -4.08 12.53 -3.86
N LEU A 461 -4.19 12.93 -5.13
CA LEU A 461 -3.06 13.40 -5.93
C LEU A 461 -2.47 14.72 -5.41
N ASP A 462 -3.24 15.50 -4.65
CA ASP A 462 -2.79 16.76 -4.05
C ASP A 462 -1.85 16.53 -2.86
N TYR A 463 -1.74 15.29 -2.37
CA TYR A 463 -0.99 14.90 -1.16
C TYR A 463 0.24 14.03 -1.47
N VAL A 464 0.65 13.94 -2.72
CA VAL A 464 1.82 13.19 -3.21
C VAL A 464 3.09 14.05 -3.13
N ASP A 465 4.19 13.53 -2.58
CA ASP A 465 5.51 14.15 -2.76
C ASP A 465 6.25 13.57 -3.97
N ASP A 466 6.19 14.28 -5.09
CA ASP A 466 6.93 13.95 -6.32
C ASP A 466 8.46 13.87 -6.16
N ASN A 467 9.01 14.34 -5.04
CA ASN A 467 10.44 14.29 -4.75
C ASN A 467 10.87 13.04 -3.97
N ALA A 468 9.92 12.19 -3.55
CA ALA A 468 10.21 10.97 -2.81
C ALA A 468 10.42 9.73 -3.72
N GLY A 469 10.60 9.93 -5.03
CA GLY A 469 10.94 8.85 -5.96
C GLY A 469 12.41 8.39 -5.83
N PHE A 470 12.79 7.40 -6.63
CA PHE A 470 14.19 6.97 -6.72
C PHE A 470 14.57 6.51 -8.14
N ILE A 471 15.88 6.45 -8.41
CA ILE A 471 16.43 5.96 -9.67
C ILE A 471 16.87 4.51 -9.47
N SER A 472 16.43 3.61 -10.35
CA SER A 472 16.84 2.22 -10.36
C SER A 472 17.62 1.86 -11.62
N SER A 473 18.65 1.03 -11.47
CA SER A 473 19.36 0.42 -12.59
C SER A 473 18.66 -0.86 -13.02
N LYS A 474 18.42 -1.02 -14.32
CA LYS A 474 17.83 -2.22 -14.92
C LYS A 474 18.57 -2.56 -16.21
N SER A 475 18.13 -3.63 -16.88
CA SER A 475 18.56 -3.94 -18.24
C SER A 475 17.36 -4.18 -19.16
N TYR A 476 17.58 -4.00 -20.45
CA TYR A 476 16.65 -4.37 -21.52
C TYR A 476 17.43 -4.96 -22.69
N GLN A 477 17.17 -6.22 -23.02
CA GLN A 477 17.88 -6.96 -24.07
C GLN A 477 19.41 -6.89 -23.95
N GLY A 478 19.93 -7.03 -22.72
CA GLY A 478 21.37 -6.98 -22.45
C GLY A 478 22.00 -5.59 -22.41
N ARG A 479 21.24 -4.52 -22.71
CA ARG A 479 21.69 -3.13 -22.55
C ARG A 479 21.28 -2.58 -21.19
N GLU A 480 22.20 -1.90 -20.51
CA GLU A 480 21.93 -1.21 -19.26
C GLU A 480 21.05 0.01 -19.46
N LEU A 481 20.18 0.27 -18.50
CA LEU A 481 19.32 1.45 -18.47
C LEU A 481 19.06 1.91 -17.04
N LYS A 482 18.64 3.16 -16.91
CA LYS A 482 18.08 3.74 -15.69
C LYS A 482 16.58 3.95 -15.87
N ALA A 483 15.82 3.64 -14.83
CA ALA A 483 14.37 3.89 -14.76
C ALA A 483 14.04 4.70 -13.50
N LEU A 484 13.10 5.64 -13.62
CA LEU A 484 12.54 6.32 -12.45
C LEU A 484 11.44 5.44 -11.86
N GLU A 485 11.54 5.19 -10.56
CA GLU A 485 10.44 4.64 -9.78
C GLU A 485 9.76 5.83 -9.08
N LEU A 486 8.46 6.01 -9.32
CA LEU A 486 7.68 7.06 -8.68
C LEU A 486 7.52 6.74 -7.19
N PRO A 487 7.21 7.75 -6.35
CA PRO A 487 6.99 7.52 -4.93
C PRO A 487 5.96 6.42 -4.71
N GLY A 488 6.33 5.34 -4.02
CA GLY A 488 5.45 4.21 -3.71
C GLY A 488 4.18 4.63 -2.97
N LEU A 489 3.12 3.82 -3.09
CA LEU A 489 1.79 4.14 -2.55
C LEU A 489 1.85 4.57 -1.07
N TRP A 490 2.43 3.73 -0.22
CA TRP A 490 2.49 3.94 1.24
C TRP A 490 3.73 4.71 1.71
N ASN A 491 4.61 5.15 0.80
CA ASN A 491 5.69 6.06 1.14
C ASN A 491 5.34 7.46 0.62
N GLY A 492 5.98 7.96 -0.44
CA GLY A 492 5.79 9.33 -0.88
C GLY A 492 4.48 9.65 -1.59
N SER A 493 3.73 8.66 -2.11
CA SER A 493 2.38 8.93 -2.63
C SER A 493 1.36 9.25 -1.52
N MET A 494 1.68 8.88 -0.28
CA MET A 494 0.91 9.21 0.92
C MET A 494 1.72 10.10 1.87
N SER A 495 2.62 10.94 1.33
CA SER A 495 3.54 11.73 2.15
C SER A 495 2.77 12.75 2.99
N ASP A 496 1.82 13.49 2.40
CA ASP A 496 1.13 14.56 3.10
C ASP A 496 -0.19 14.08 3.75
N TRP A 497 -0.15 12.92 4.41
CA TRP A 497 -1.30 12.29 5.07
C TRP A 497 -1.17 12.31 6.59
N ASN A 498 -2.28 12.42 7.31
CA ASN A 498 -2.30 12.20 8.76
C ASN A 498 -2.06 10.72 9.02
N THR A 499 -0.90 10.41 9.59
CA THR A 499 -0.36 9.06 9.66
C THR A 499 -0.23 8.63 11.11
N LEU A 500 -0.77 7.46 11.45
CA LEU A 500 -0.62 6.81 12.73
C LEU A 500 -0.11 5.38 12.52
N PHE A 501 0.80 4.93 13.37
CA PHE A 501 1.33 3.57 13.34
C PHE A 501 0.90 2.81 14.58
N VAL A 502 0.41 1.59 14.40
CA VAL A 502 -0.08 0.73 15.48
C VAL A 502 0.65 -0.61 15.40
N GLU A 503 1.24 -1.07 16.50
CA GLU A 503 1.83 -2.41 16.57
C GLU A 503 0.73 -3.48 16.39
N VAL A 504 0.98 -4.43 15.50
CA VAL A 504 0.11 -5.60 15.28
C VAL A 504 0.93 -6.89 15.37
N PRO A 505 0.31 -8.03 15.72
CA PRO A 505 1.00 -9.31 15.80
C PRO A 505 1.58 -9.72 14.46
N VAL A 506 2.73 -10.40 14.49
CA VAL A 506 3.43 -10.88 13.28
C VAL A 506 2.58 -11.88 12.49
N GLU A 507 1.66 -12.57 13.16
CA GLU A 507 0.70 -13.51 12.60
C GLU A 507 -0.27 -12.87 11.60
N THR A 508 -0.39 -11.53 11.61
CA THR A 508 -1.18 -10.78 10.62
C THR A 508 -0.46 -10.59 9.29
N PHE A 509 0.84 -10.93 9.24
CA PHE A 509 1.72 -10.74 8.09
C PHE A 509 2.34 -12.04 7.59
N ASN A 510 1.76 -12.60 6.53
CA ASN A 510 2.20 -13.87 5.91
C ASN A 510 2.31 -13.72 4.39
N PRO A 511 3.31 -12.97 3.88
CA PRO A 511 3.50 -12.80 2.46
C PRO A 511 4.13 -14.05 1.81
N VAL A 512 3.64 -14.41 0.63
CA VAL A 512 4.25 -15.46 -0.21
C VAL A 512 5.16 -14.81 -1.26
N LYS A 513 6.47 -14.77 -1.02
CA LYS A 513 7.46 -14.19 -1.95
C LYS A 513 8.02 -15.23 -2.91
N VAL A 514 8.28 -16.44 -2.43
CA VAL A 514 8.68 -17.62 -3.22
C VAL A 514 7.72 -18.78 -2.98
N VAL A 515 7.61 -19.73 -3.92
CA VAL A 515 6.62 -20.82 -3.81
C VAL A 515 6.77 -21.63 -2.51
N LEU A 516 8.01 -21.83 -2.05
CA LEU A 516 8.28 -22.58 -0.82
C LEU A 516 7.81 -21.87 0.45
N ASP A 517 7.46 -20.57 0.40
CA ASP A 517 6.82 -19.89 1.54
C ASP A 517 5.48 -20.53 1.90
N LEU A 518 4.78 -21.16 0.94
CA LEU A 518 3.55 -21.91 1.19
C LEU A 518 3.75 -23.12 2.12
N LEU A 519 4.99 -23.55 2.37
CA LEU A 519 5.30 -24.60 3.34
C LEU A 519 5.43 -24.07 4.78
N LYS A 520 5.42 -22.75 4.99
CA LYS A 520 5.42 -22.16 6.33
C LYS A 520 4.11 -22.49 7.04
N GLU A 521 4.18 -22.56 8.36
CA GLU A 521 3.05 -22.96 9.21
C GLU A 521 1.79 -22.15 8.91
N ALA A 522 1.91 -20.84 8.71
CA ALA A 522 0.79 -19.94 8.44
C ALA A 522 -0.01 -20.26 7.17
N HIS A 523 0.54 -21.05 6.25
CA HIS A 523 -0.12 -21.49 5.01
C HIS A 523 -0.54 -22.97 5.05
N GLN A 524 -0.29 -23.66 6.16
CA GLN A 524 -0.58 -25.07 6.35
C GLN A 524 -1.74 -25.26 7.34
N ASN A 525 -2.44 -26.38 7.21
CA ASN A 525 -3.53 -26.78 8.11
C ASN A 525 -3.02 -27.35 9.43
#